data_AF-A0A7C3L889-F1
#
_entry.id   AF-A0A7C3L889-F1
#
_cell.length_a   1.000
_cell.length_b   1.000
_cell.length_c   1.000
_cell.angle_alpha   90.00
_cell.angle_beta   90.00
_cell.angle_gamma   90.00
#
_symmetry.space_group_name_H-M   'P 1'
#
loop_
_entity.id
_entity.type
_entity.pdbx_description
1 polymer ?
#
loop_
_entity_poly.entity_id
_entity_poly.type
_entity_poly.pdbx_seq_one_letter_code
_entity_poly.pdbx_strand_id
1 'polypeptide(L)'
;DKINIKVSGPVGQRLGAMGMQGTEIVVNGSASDDVGWLNCGAIITVLGDVTNGAHNAGAQGILYVQGGGGARCDTMTKNNPRYAPLQSWYFRDVGDSFAEFKAGGITVVCGVEPRNPDNILGYRPCVGMVGGVIYFRGPITGYSRNDVQLLPLDDEDWQWLKDNIRPYLKAVKKTKYLTTLTSNQAEWQKLVPFTPAEKAARGHGQMAMGKFRRQIWEKEVGKNGIFGDIIDHSAFSTLPYITTGKNRRQEPRWRNAMSTAPCSGACPANIPSEQRFALLRQGNEPDAVNLLLQYTPFPATVCGSVCPNMCMLACTRKAVDTPLDIKSCGKQAVQAAAPPSAPASGHKIAVIGAGIAGLSAAWHLSLQGHKIDLFEATNRLGGKLWEQIDKGKLERDTLLTELKRLKSTGINIIPETLVNPAQFERFVKEYDGIIIACGLIKKDGRGLRFLTTDIECPNGKIKVDEGGSTSNSKVYAAGDVISRALAPHGIGQGMSAAKALHASLTGTVYTPDRRPTITYEAIQTAYYPAKIDRQATAFSASTEAKRCLSCGLCRDCGLCAASCPQQAIYRQETAGGFSYQVDNKRCIGCGFCAGICPCGIWEMREVK
;
A
#
# COMPACT_ATOMS: atom_id res chain seq x y z
N ASP A 1 -3.71 27.08 41.67
CA ASP A 1 -3.90 26.07 42.71
C ASP A 1 -2.75 25.08 42.74
N LYS A 2 -2.37 24.59 43.93
CA LYS A 2 -1.32 23.56 44.07
C LYS A 2 -1.97 22.18 44.06
N ILE A 3 -1.46 21.29 43.21
CA ILE A 3 -1.89 19.89 43.12
C ILE A 3 -0.89 19.04 43.90
N ASN A 4 -1.36 18.30 44.90
CA ASN A 4 -0.54 17.41 45.71
C ASN A 4 -0.91 15.96 45.40
N ILE A 5 0.07 15.18 44.91
CA ILE A 5 -0.09 13.78 44.53
C ILE A 5 0.76 12.92 45.47
N LYS A 6 0.15 11.90 46.08
CA LYS A 6 0.87 10.90 46.88
C LYS A 6 0.75 9.54 46.21
N VAL A 7 1.88 8.88 45.98
CA VAL A 7 1.96 7.56 45.35
C VAL A 7 2.55 6.56 46.34
N SER A 8 1.89 5.43 46.52
CA SER A 8 2.31 4.34 47.41
C SER A 8 2.25 3.01 46.64
N GLY A 9 3.19 2.11 46.89
CA GLY A 9 3.30 0.82 46.18
C GLY A 9 4.32 0.85 45.03
N PRO A 10 4.37 -0.20 44.18
CA PRO A 10 5.31 -0.29 43.07
C PRO A 10 5.07 0.83 42.04
N VAL A 11 6.07 1.68 41.81
CA VAL A 11 5.99 2.80 40.87
C VAL A 11 6.68 2.43 39.55
N GLY A 12 5.91 2.48 38.47
CA GLY A 12 6.39 2.25 37.10
C GLY A 12 7.26 3.39 36.54
N GLN A 13 7.60 3.29 35.26
CA GLN A 13 8.44 4.26 34.57
C GLN A 13 7.75 5.63 34.42
N ARG A 14 8.55 6.69 34.25
CA ARG A 14 8.11 8.05 33.89
C ARG A 14 7.20 8.74 34.90
N LEU A 15 7.34 8.40 36.17
CA LEU A 15 6.65 9.12 37.24
C LEU A 15 6.96 10.62 37.16
N GLY A 16 5.91 11.45 37.15
CA GLY A 16 6.06 12.91 37.15
C GLY A 16 6.62 13.46 35.84
N ALA A 17 6.56 12.67 34.76
CA ALA A 17 6.95 13.14 33.44
C ALA A 17 6.11 14.34 32.99
N MET A 18 6.76 15.29 32.30
CA MET A 18 6.13 16.53 31.84
C MET A 18 5.44 17.32 32.98
N GLY A 19 5.90 17.14 34.21
CA GLY A 19 5.35 17.81 35.38
C GLY A 19 5.45 19.34 35.27
N MET A 20 4.36 20.03 35.61
CA MET A 20 4.26 21.49 35.47
C MET A 20 4.31 22.19 36.84
N GLN A 21 4.64 23.49 36.81
CA GLN A 21 4.62 24.33 38.00
C GLN A 21 3.30 24.23 38.77
N GLY A 22 3.38 24.17 40.10
CA GLY A 22 2.22 24.01 40.97
C GLY A 22 1.85 22.55 41.25
N THR A 23 2.60 21.58 40.73
CA THR A 23 2.43 20.15 41.04
C THR A 23 3.50 19.68 42.01
N GLU A 24 3.08 19.02 43.09
CA GLU A 24 3.95 18.36 44.06
C GLU A 24 3.61 16.87 44.13
N ILE A 25 4.60 16.00 43.91
CA ILE A 25 4.46 14.54 43.88
C ILE A 25 5.34 13.94 44.96
N VAL A 26 4.79 13.11 45.84
CA VAL A 26 5.53 12.38 46.87
C VAL A 26 5.32 10.88 46.71
N VAL A 27 6.42 10.14 46.57
CA VAL A 27 6.42 8.68 46.46
C VAL A 27 6.91 8.05 47.75
N ASN A 28 6.10 7.14 48.31
CA ASN A 28 6.49 6.31 49.44
C ASN A 28 7.14 5.01 48.93
N GLY A 29 8.41 5.10 48.51
CA GLY A 29 9.18 3.99 47.97
C GLY A 29 10.13 4.41 46.86
N SER A 30 10.70 3.43 46.16
CA SER A 30 11.56 3.62 44.97
C SER A 30 10.72 3.78 43.69
N ALA A 31 11.32 4.35 42.64
CA ALA A 31 10.66 4.54 41.35
C ALA A 31 11.49 4.03 40.16
N SER A 32 10.81 3.41 39.21
CA SER A 32 11.38 2.90 37.96
C SER A 32 11.70 4.04 36.97
N ASP A 33 12.40 3.72 35.88
CA ASP A 33 13.19 4.63 35.03
C ASP A 33 12.47 5.94 34.65
N ASP A 34 13.24 6.98 34.30
CA ASP A 34 12.77 8.26 33.75
C ASP A 34 11.89 9.10 34.71
N VAL A 35 12.08 9.00 36.02
CA VAL A 35 11.39 9.85 37.00
C VAL A 35 11.65 11.33 36.69
N GLY A 36 10.60 12.13 36.50
CA GLY A 36 10.72 13.54 36.15
C GLY A 36 11.24 13.78 34.73
N TRP A 37 11.06 12.82 33.81
CA TRP A 37 11.38 13.02 32.40
C TRP A 37 10.63 14.23 31.81
N LEU A 38 11.35 15.13 31.13
CA LEU A 38 10.78 16.40 30.63
C LEU A 38 10.10 17.25 31.72
N ASN A 39 10.55 17.18 32.98
CA ASN A 39 9.98 18.02 34.04
C ASN A 39 10.14 19.52 33.69
N CYS A 40 9.04 20.25 33.81
CA CYS A 40 8.87 21.66 33.45
C CYS A 40 8.35 22.49 34.62
N GLY A 41 8.52 22.01 35.87
CA GLY A 41 8.24 22.82 37.06
C GLY A 41 7.67 22.08 38.26
N ALA A 42 7.42 20.77 38.15
CA ALA A 42 6.92 19.98 39.28
C ALA A 42 8.02 19.73 40.32
N ILE A 43 7.60 19.61 41.57
CA ILE A 43 8.45 19.13 42.68
C ILE A 43 8.12 17.66 42.90
N ILE A 44 9.10 16.79 42.72
CA ILE A 44 8.97 15.34 42.83
C ILE A 44 9.88 14.85 43.96
N THR A 45 9.31 14.22 44.98
CA THR A 45 10.05 13.64 46.10
C THR A 45 9.89 12.12 46.09
N VAL A 46 11.01 11.39 46.00
CA VAL A 46 11.06 9.93 46.05
C VAL A 46 11.70 9.49 47.35
N LEU A 47 10.93 8.84 48.24
CA LEU A 47 11.42 8.32 49.53
C LEU A 47 12.11 6.95 49.40
N GLY A 48 12.87 6.76 48.32
CA GLY A 48 13.59 5.55 47.95
C GLY A 48 14.62 5.84 46.85
N ASP A 49 15.04 4.82 46.11
CA ASP A 49 15.95 4.95 44.96
C ASP A 49 15.18 5.33 43.69
N VAL A 50 15.87 6.00 42.75
CA VAL A 50 15.43 6.12 41.37
C VAL A 50 16.36 5.34 40.46
N THR A 51 15.81 4.70 39.44
CA THR A 51 16.58 3.91 38.47
C THR A 51 17.06 4.80 37.32
N ASN A 52 17.18 4.29 36.09
CA ASN A 52 17.90 4.99 35.04
C ASN A 52 17.14 6.21 34.52
N GLY A 53 17.84 7.19 33.96
CA GLY A 53 17.16 8.30 33.26
C GLY A 53 16.44 9.31 34.17
N ALA A 54 16.64 9.24 35.49
CA ALA A 54 15.98 10.19 36.39
C ALA A 54 16.33 11.64 36.01
N HIS A 55 15.31 12.47 35.93
CA HIS A 55 15.29 13.87 35.51
C HIS A 55 15.76 14.15 34.07
N ASN A 56 15.82 13.12 33.22
CA ASN A 56 16.27 13.24 31.83
C ASN A 56 15.43 14.28 31.05
N ALA A 57 16.12 15.13 30.28
CA ALA A 57 15.56 16.18 29.43
C ALA A 57 14.66 17.21 30.15
N GLY A 58 14.69 17.28 31.48
CA GLY A 58 13.97 18.32 32.22
C GLY A 58 14.54 19.72 31.95
N ALA A 59 13.70 20.74 32.09
CA ALA A 59 14.10 22.15 31.96
C ALA A 59 13.86 22.95 33.25
N GLN A 60 12.94 22.50 34.12
CA GLN A 60 12.58 23.17 35.37
C GLN A 60 12.08 22.14 36.41
N GLY A 61 11.80 22.62 37.61
CA GLY A 61 11.28 21.79 38.71
C GLY A 61 12.39 21.16 39.54
N ILE A 62 11.97 20.38 40.54
CA ILE A 62 12.87 19.83 41.55
C ILE A 62 12.64 18.32 41.67
N LEU A 63 13.70 17.54 41.67
CA LEU A 63 13.70 16.12 42.03
C LEU A 63 14.48 15.92 43.33
N TYR A 64 13.80 15.46 44.38
CA TYR A 64 14.39 15.08 45.65
C TYR A 64 14.37 13.56 45.81
N VAL A 65 15.53 12.93 45.92
CA VAL A 65 15.68 11.47 46.06
C VAL A 65 16.30 11.14 47.41
N GLN A 66 15.62 10.31 48.21
CA GLN A 66 16.13 9.82 49.51
C GLN A 66 17.22 8.75 49.36
N GLY A 67 17.22 8.01 48.25
CA GLY A 67 18.24 7.01 47.88
C GLY A 67 19.29 7.56 46.90
N GLY A 68 19.71 6.70 45.98
CA GLY A 68 20.58 7.03 44.85
C GLY A 68 19.86 7.02 43.49
N GLY A 69 20.56 7.44 42.44
CA GLY A 69 20.11 7.42 41.04
C GLY A 69 20.75 6.30 40.23
N GLY A 70 20.06 5.75 39.23
CA GLY A 70 20.62 4.76 38.31
C GLY A 70 21.59 5.35 37.28
N ALA A 71 21.79 4.65 36.17
CA ALA A 71 22.58 5.15 35.05
C ALA A 71 21.83 6.28 34.31
N ARG A 72 22.57 7.18 33.67
CA ARG A 72 22.02 8.26 32.82
C ARG A 72 21.01 9.15 33.54
N CYS A 73 21.15 9.34 34.85
CA CYS A 73 20.45 10.40 35.55
C CYS A 73 20.95 11.77 35.07
N ASP A 74 20.08 12.77 35.06
CA ASP A 74 20.36 14.15 34.67
C ASP A 74 20.88 14.33 33.23
N THR A 75 20.59 13.39 32.34
CA THR A 75 20.98 13.54 30.94
C THR A 75 20.15 14.60 30.23
N MET A 76 20.78 15.35 29.33
CA MET A 76 20.12 16.34 28.48
C MET A 76 19.30 17.44 29.20
N THR A 77 19.48 17.65 30.50
CA THR A 77 18.74 18.70 31.21
C THR A 77 19.09 20.08 30.63
N LYS A 78 18.11 20.98 30.63
CA LYS A 78 18.21 22.32 30.03
C LYS A 78 18.12 23.38 31.11
N ASN A 79 18.70 24.54 30.83
CA ASN A 79 18.43 25.76 31.59
C ASN A 79 17.71 26.74 30.66
N ASN A 80 16.55 27.23 31.10
CA ASN A 80 15.91 28.37 30.49
C ASN A 80 16.07 29.57 31.45
N PRO A 81 16.88 30.59 31.09
CA PRO A 81 17.17 31.73 31.96
C PRO A 81 15.94 32.50 32.47
N ARG A 82 14.77 32.32 31.85
CA ARG A 82 13.50 32.94 32.29
C ARG A 82 12.93 32.31 33.56
N TYR A 83 13.41 31.15 33.98
CA TYR A 83 12.85 30.37 35.07
C TYR A 83 13.95 29.94 36.05
N ALA A 84 13.54 29.52 37.25
CA ALA A 84 14.46 28.92 38.20
C ALA A 84 15.12 27.67 37.57
N PRO A 85 16.42 27.46 37.80
CA PRO A 85 17.11 26.31 37.25
C PRO A 85 16.49 25.02 37.79
N LEU A 86 16.40 24.02 36.93
CA LEU A 86 16.08 22.65 37.33
C LEU A 86 17.02 22.18 38.43
N GLN A 87 16.49 21.49 39.44
CA GLN A 87 17.28 20.93 40.54
C GLN A 87 17.08 19.44 40.71
N SER A 88 18.15 18.68 40.89
CA SER A 88 18.12 17.27 41.23
C SER A 88 18.99 16.99 42.45
N TRP A 89 18.48 16.21 43.41
CA TRP A 89 19.14 15.93 44.68
C TRP A 89 19.12 14.44 44.97
N TYR A 90 20.30 13.87 45.22
CA TYR A 90 20.50 12.46 45.52
C TYR A 90 21.19 12.34 46.87
N PHE A 91 20.64 11.50 47.75
CA PHE A 91 21.15 11.36 49.12
C PHE A 91 22.41 10.49 49.15
N ARG A 92 22.44 9.42 48.34
CA ARG A 92 23.56 8.48 48.29
C ARG A 92 24.52 8.77 47.14
N ASP A 93 24.30 8.16 45.98
CA ASP A 93 25.19 8.14 44.82
C ASP A 93 24.38 8.06 43.51
N VAL A 94 25.04 8.26 42.37
CA VAL A 94 24.44 8.12 41.02
C VAL A 94 25.25 7.15 40.16
N GLY A 95 24.60 6.56 39.15
CA GLY A 95 25.18 5.53 38.28
C GLY A 95 25.88 6.06 37.03
N ASP A 96 26.26 5.13 36.14
CA ASP A 96 27.09 5.42 34.96
C ASP A 96 26.47 6.41 33.98
N SER A 97 27.32 7.13 33.25
CA SER A 97 26.92 8.16 32.27
C SER A 97 26.01 9.24 32.85
N PHE A 98 26.16 9.51 34.15
CA PHE A 98 25.48 10.60 34.83
C PHE A 98 25.78 11.96 34.19
N ALA A 99 24.76 12.80 34.04
CA ALA A 99 24.84 14.14 33.46
C ALA A 99 25.38 14.21 32.01
N GLU A 100 25.19 13.15 31.22
CA GLU A 100 25.53 13.15 29.80
C GLU A 100 24.72 14.20 29.03
N PHE A 101 25.39 15.04 28.24
CA PHE A 101 24.79 16.15 27.48
C PHE A 101 23.99 17.15 28.34
N LYS A 102 24.29 17.25 29.64
CA LYS A 102 23.70 18.24 30.55
C LYS A 102 24.02 19.65 30.06
N ALA A 103 22.98 20.42 29.77
CA ALA A 103 23.08 21.80 29.26
C ALA A 103 22.60 22.84 30.27
N GLY A 104 22.25 22.42 31.49
CA GLY A 104 21.75 23.33 32.51
C GLY A 104 21.17 22.63 33.75
N GLY A 105 20.91 23.42 34.79
CA GLY A 105 20.38 22.95 36.07
C GLY A 105 21.46 22.77 37.14
N ILE A 106 21.01 22.52 38.36
CA ILE A 106 21.84 22.30 39.55
C ILE A 106 21.60 20.88 40.04
N THR A 107 22.66 20.12 40.28
CA THR A 107 22.54 18.78 40.84
C THR A 107 23.37 18.66 42.11
N VAL A 108 22.84 17.96 43.12
CA VAL A 108 23.51 17.72 44.40
C VAL A 108 23.55 16.22 44.69
N VAL A 109 24.73 15.68 44.95
CA VAL A 109 24.95 14.27 45.34
C VAL A 109 25.63 14.21 46.71
N CYS A 110 24.91 13.83 47.76
CA CYS A 110 25.39 13.97 49.15
C CYS A 110 26.43 12.92 49.58
N GLY A 111 26.57 11.80 48.85
CA GLY A 111 27.56 10.77 49.15
C GLY A 111 27.35 10.05 50.48
N VAL A 112 26.12 10.01 51.00
CA VAL A 112 25.82 9.33 52.28
C VAL A 112 25.52 7.87 51.99
N GLU A 113 26.32 6.95 52.54
CA GLU A 113 26.16 5.50 52.35
C GLU A 113 26.04 5.09 50.85
N PRO A 114 26.98 5.50 49.97
CA PRO A 114 26.91 5.22 48.54
C PRO A 114 26.99 3.71 48.24
N ARG A 115 26.39 3.25 47.14
CA ARG A 115 26.55 1.85 46.65
C ARG A 115 28.00 1.49 46.37
N ASN A 116 28.77 2.46 45.88
CA ASN A 116 30.21 2.35 45.69
C ASN A 116 30.92 3.46 46.48
N PRO A 117 31.52 3.13 47.65
CA PRO A 117 32.26 4.09 48.48
C PRO A 117 33.42 4.80 47.79
N ASP A 118 33.99 4.22 46.73
CA ASP A 118 35.14 4.77 46.01
C ASP A 118 34.73 5.59 44.78
N ASN A 119 33.46 5.55 44.37
CA ASN A 119 32.98 6.25 43.18
C ASN A 119 31.50 6.63 43.26
N ILE A 120 31.21 7.86 43.65
CA ILE A 120 29.82 8.29 43.89
C ILE A 120 29.09 8.80 42.64
N LEU A 121 29.80 9.03 41.53
CA LEU A 121 29.24 9.56 40.27
C LEU A 121 29.22 8.56 39.10
N GLY A 122 29.49 7.28 39.37
CA GLY A 122 29.55 6.23 38.33
C GLY A 122 30.69 6.42 37.31
N TYR A 123 30.67 5.63 36.24
CA TYR A 123 31.66 5.72 35.17
C TYR A 123 31.24 6.72 34.08
N ARG A 124 32.22 7.47 33.55
CA ARG A 124 32.04 8.46 32.47
C ARG A 124 30.99 9.55 32.76
N PRO A 125 30.97 10.19 33.95
CA PRO A 125 30.05 11.29 34.20
C PRO A 125 30.42 12.52 33.35
N CYS A 126 29.40 13.33 33.06
CA CYS A 126 29.48 14.65 32.43
C CYS A 126 29.99 14.68 30.98
N VAL A 127 29.97 13.55 30.26
CA VAL A 127 30.34 13.53 28.82
C VAL A 127 29.38 14.44 28.04
N GLY A 128 29.94 15.39 27.28
CA GLY A 128 29.17 16.36 26.51
C GLY A 128 28.43 17.41 27.36
N MET A 129 28.74 17.55 28.65
CA MET A 129 28.17 18.61 29.49
C MET A 129 28.62 20.00 28.98
N VAL A 130 27.66 20.91 28.85
CA VAL A 130 27.84 22.27 28.31
C VAL A 130 27.22 23.36 29.18
N GLY A 131 26.45 23.00 30.21
CA GLY A 131 25.86 23.96 31.16
C GLY A 131 25.45 23.31 32.48
N GLY A 132 25.24 24.12 33.51
CA GLY A 132 24.84 23.68 34.85
C GLY A 132 26.00 23.45 35.81
N VAL A 133 25.67 23.05 37.04
CA VAL A 133 26.64 22.75 38.11
C VAL A 133 26.24 21.48 38.84
N ILE A 134 27.22 20.68 39.21
CA ILE A 134 27.04 19.46 40.00
C ILE A 134 27.87 19.60 41.27
N TYR A 135 27.21 19.72 42.41
CA TYR A 135 27.82 19.65 43.73
C TYR A 135 27.81 18.21 44.22
N PHE A 136 28.93 17.73 44.75
CA PHE A 136 29.00 16.38 45.27
C PHE A 136 29.97 16.27 46.44
N ARG A 137 29.74 15.27 47.30
CA ARG A 137 30.55 14.99 48.49
C ARG A 137 31.05 13.55 48.48
N GLY A 138 32.37 13.34 48.42
CA GLY A 138 33.00 12.02 48.40
C GLY A 138 33.81 11.73 47.14
N PRO A 139 34.44 10.55 47.05
CA PRO A 139 35.40 10.25 45.99
C PRO A 139 34.74 9.93 44.64
N ILE A 140 35.48 10.22 43.57
CA ILE A 140 35.15 9.86 42.18
C ILE A 140 36.37 9.23 41.51
N THR A 141 36.15 8.25 40.63
CA THR A 141 37.26 7.58 39.89
C THR A 141 37.63 8.27 38.59
N GLY A 142 36.71 9.02 38.00
CA GLY A 142 36.93 9.75 36.75
C GLY A 142 35.74 10.58 36.29
N TYR A 143 35.99 11.51 35.38
CA TYR A 143 34.99 12.39 34.76
C TYR A 143 35.47 12.84 33.38
N SER A 144 34.60 13.44 32.57
CA SER A 144 35.01 13.99 31.27
C SER A 144 35.91 15.22 31.42
N ARG A 145 37.24 15.00 31.42
CA ARG A 145 38.25 16.08 31.47
C ARG A 145 38.24 17.02 30.26
N ASN A 146 37.53 16.64 29.20
CA ASN A 146 37.35 17.45 28.00
C ASN A 146 36.15 18.41 28.15
N ASP A 147 35.16 18.05 28.96
CA ASP A 147 33.91 18.79 29.03
C ASP A 147 33.79 19.65 30.28
N VAL A 148 34.31 19.17 31.41
CA VAL A 148 34.14 19.80 32.71
C VAL A 148 35.47 19.94 33.46
N GLN A 149 35.49 20.89 34.38
CA GLN A 149 36.54 21.07 35.40
C GLN A 149 36.01 20.75 36.78
N LEU A 150 36.89 20.16 37.60
CA LEU A 150 36.66 19.87 39.00
C LEU A 150 37.23 21.01 39.84
N LEU A 151 36.38 21.64 40.65
CA LEU A 151 36.74 22.80 41.48
C LEU A 151 36.30 22.58 42.93
N PRO A 152 36.99 23.18 43.92
CA PRO A 152 36.43 23.32 45.26
C PRO A 152 35.21 24.25 45.25
N LEU A 153 34.39 24.20 46.30
CA LEU A 153 33.31 25.17 46.50
C LEU A 153 33.89 26.50 46.99
N ASP A 154 33.43 27.60 46.42
CA ASP A 154 33.63 28.95 46.97
C ASP A 154 32.60 29.27 48.06
N ASP A 155 32.73 30.44 48.70
CA ASP A 155 31.87 30.85 49.81
C ASP A 155 30.40 31.02 49.39
N GLU A 156 30.15 31.42 48.14
CA GLU A 156 28.81 31.60 47.59
C GLU A 156 28.15 30.24 47.33
N ASP A 157 28.87 29.30 46.73
CA ASP A 157 28.42 27.92 46.56
C ASP A 157 28.08 27.30 47.92
N TRP A 158 28.96 27.50 48.92
CA TRP A 158 28.80 26.90 50.24
C TRP A 158 27.59 27.47 50.97
N GLN A 159 27.39 28.78 50.88
CA GLN A 159 26.20 29.42 51.44
C GLN A 159 24.92 28.93 50.75
N TRP A 160 24.92 28.87 49.41
CA TRP A 160 23.79 28.36 48.64
C TRP A 160 23.46 26.91 49.03
N LEU A 161 24.47 26.05 49.16
CA LEU A 161 24.28 24.65 49.55
C LEU A 161 23.66 24.53 50.94
N LYS A 162 24.15 25.29 51.93
CA LYS A 162 23.58 25.30 53.30
C LYS A 162 22.12 25.72 53.32
N ASP A 163 21.75 26.72 52.52
CA ASP A 163 20.40 27.26 52.48
C ASP A 163 19.42 26.28 51.82
N ASN A 164 19.87 25.53 50.81
CA ASN A 164 19.01 24.66 49.99
C ASN A 164 19.00 23.19 50.45
N ILE A 165 20.02 22.73 51.19
CA ILE A 165 20.06 21.35 51.69
C ILE A 165 19.03 21.08 52.79
N ARG A 166 18.67 22.09 53.59
CA ARG A 166 17.71 21.95 54.69
C ARG A 166 16.29 21.64 54.18
N PRO A 167 15.72 22.36 53.19
CA PRO A 167 14.47 21.96 52.53
C PRO A 167 14.51 20.53 51.96
N TYR A 168 15.60 20.17 51.27
CA TYR A 168 15.79 18.83 50.72
C TYR A 168 15.73 17.74 51.81
N LEU A 169 16.54 17.85 52.86
CA LEU A 169 16.58 16.87 53.96
C LEU A 169 15.24 16.77 54.69
N LYS A 170 14.48 17.86 54.78
CA LYS A 170 13.11 17.84 55.30
C LYS A 170 12.19 17.02 54.38
N ALA A 171 12.24 17.25 53.07
CA ALA A 171 11.42 16.54 52.09
C ALA A 171 11.72 15.03 52.08
N VAL A 172 12.99 14.65 52.14
CA VAL A 172 13.40 13.23 52.16
C VAL A 172 13.46 12.61 53.56
N LYS A 173 12.99 13.28 54.61
CA LYS A 173 12.96 12.78 56.00
C LYS A 173 14.34 12.35 56.55
N LYS A 174 15.39 13.11 56.24
CA LYS A 174 16.79 12.87 56.66
C LYS A 174 17.41 14.07 57.40
N THR A 175 16.61 14.87 58.10
CA THR A 175 17.05 16.10 58.81
C THR A 175 18.19 15.89 59.82
N LYS A 176 18.33 14.67 60.39
CA LYS A 176 19.44 14.32 61.30
C LYS A 176 20.84 14.48 60.69
N TYR A 177 20.96 14.47 59.35
CA TYR A 177 22.24 14.62 58.64
C TYR A 177 22.58 16.07 58.33
N LEU A 178 21.75 17.05 58.72
CA LEU A 178 21.98 18.46 58.40
C LEU A 178 23.36 18.91 58.90
N THR A 179 23.64 18.72 60.19
CA THR A 179 24.93 19.10 60.78
C THR A 179 26.10 18.41 60.10
N THR A 180 25.99 17.12 59.79
CA THR A 180 27.04 16.37 59.09
C THR A 180 27.33 16.97 57.72
N LEU A 181 26.30 17.19 56.90
CA LEU A 181 26.46 17.65 55.51
C LEU A 181 26.86 19.12 55.40
N THR A 182 26.66 19.92 56.45
CA THR A 182 26.99 21.36 56.47
C THR A 182 28.14 21.72 57.42
N SER A 183 28.87 20.73 57.97
CA SER A 183 29.93 20.98 58.96
C SER A 183 31.26 21.39 58.34
N ASN A 184 31.58 20.88 57.15
CA ASN A 184 32.88 21.05 56.52
C ASN A 184 32.75 21.26 55.00
N GLN A 185 33.10 22.46 54.53
CA GLN A 185 33.09 22.82 53.11
C GLN A 185 34.09 21.99 52.29
N ALA A 186 35.22 21.59 52.88
CA ALA A 186 36.28 20.86 52.17
C ALA A 186 35.89 19.43 51.77
N GLU A 187 34.78 18.89 52.30
CA GLU A 187 34.24 17.59 51.88
C GLU A 187 33.46 17.66 50.56
N TRP A 188 33.17 18.87 50.08
CA TRP A 188 32.37 19.12 48.89
C TRP A 188 33.24 19.61 47.73
N GLN A 189 32.85 19.22 46.53
CA GLN A 189 33.48 19.64 45.28
C GLN A 189 32.40 19.93 44.24
N LYS A 190 32.74 20.70 43.20
CA LYS A 190 31.84 20.99 42.07
C LYS A 190 32.44 20.61 40.72
N LEU A 191 31.60 20.06 39.84
CA LEU A 191 31.89 19.95 38.41
C LEU A 191 31.13 21.03 37.66
N VAL A 192 31.86 21.83 36.88
CA VAL A 192 31.31 22.86 36.00
C VAL A 192 31.87 22.70 34.58
N PRO A 193 31.06 22.96 33.53
CA PRO A 193 31.51 22.81 32.15
C PRO A 193 32.49 23.90 31.77
N PHE A 194 33.43 23.57 30.90
CA PHE A 194 34.22 24.58 30.22
C PHE A 194 33.33 25.45 29.32
N THR A 195 33.55 26.75 29.36
CA THR A 195 32.96 27.71 28.44
C THR A 195 33.39 27.41 27.00
N PRO A 196 32.62 27.84 25.99
CA PRO A 196 33.02 27.70 24.59
C PRO A 196 34.41 28.29 24.28
N ALA A 197 34.77 29.40 24.93
CA ALA A 197 36.08 30.03 24.79
C ALA A 197 37.21 29.15 25.36
N GLU A 198 37.02 28.57 26.55
CA GLU A 198 37.99 27.63 27.14
C GLU A 198 38.12 26.35 26.32
N LYS A 199 37.02 25.80 25.79
CA LYS A 199 37.06 24.63 24.90
C LYS A 199 37.81 24.93 23.59
N ALA A 200 37.63 26.14 23.02
CA ALA A 200 38.35 26.57 21.83
C ALA A 200 39.86 26.74 22.09
N ALA A 201 40.23 27.37 23.21
CA ALA A 201 41.62 27.57 23.61
C ALA A 201 42.37 26.26 23.88
N ARG A 202 41.67 25.21 24.31
CA ARG A 202 42.24 23.87 24.54
C ARG A 202 42.59 23.11 23.27
N GLY A 203 42.27 23.64 22.09
CA GLY A 203 42.76 23.13 20.81
C GLY A 203 42.39 21.67 20.57
N HIS A 204 41.09 21.36 20.53
CA HIS A 204 40.68 20.02 20.17
C HIS A 204 40.91 19.79 18.67
N GLY A 205 42.00 19.10 18.34
CA GLY A 205 42.22 18.57 17.00
C GLY A 205 41.07 17.63 16.64
N GLN A 206 40.17 18.05 15.76
CA GLN A 206 39.19 17.15 15.18
C GLN A 206 39.94 15.99 14.53
N MET A 207 39.77 14.78 15.08
CA MET A 207 40.34 13.61 14.48
C MET A 207 39.60 13.35 13.17
N ALA A 208 40.31 13.37 12.05
CA ALA A 208 39.74 12.97 10.77
C ALA A 208 39.08 11.59 10.92
N MET A 209 37.87 11.42 10.40
CA MET A 209 37.10 10.18 10.56
C MET A 209 37.87 8.93 10.10
N GLY A 210 38.70 9.05 9.05
CA GLY A 210 39.58 7.96 8.61
C GLY A 210 40.68 7.60 9.62
N LYS A 211 41.13 8.55 10.45
CA LYS A 211 42.07 8.32 11.55
C LYS A 211 41.36 7.71 12.75
N PHE A 212 40.17 8.21 13.11
CA PHE A 212 39.33 7.63 14.17
C PHE A 212 38.99 6.17 13.87
N ARG A 213 38.59 5.87 12.63
CA ARG A 213 38.29 4.50 12.19
C ARG A 213 39.47 3.56 12.45
N ARG A 214 40.64 3.89 11.90
CA ARG A 214 41.82 3.01 11.94
C ARG A 214 42.43 2.87 13.33
N GLN A 215 42.46 3.96 14.10
CA GLN A 215 43.21 4.01 15.36
C GLN A 215 42.35 3.68 16.59
N ILE A 216 41.04 3.91 16.51
CA ILE A 216 40.12 3.69 17.63
C ILE A 216 39.09 2.62 17.25
N TRP A 217 38.21 2.88 16.29
CA TRP A 217 37.08 1.99 15.99
C TRP A 217 37.51 0.56 15.65
N GLU A 218 38.38 0.38 14.64
CA GLU A 218 38.79 -0.96 14.18
C GLU A 218 39.64 -1.70 15.20
N LYS A 219 40.31 -0.97 16.10
CA LYS A 219 41.05 -1.56 17.21
C LYS A 219 40.09 -2.13 18.27
N GLU A 220 38.99 -1.43 18.54
CA GLU A 220 38.02 -1.81 19.56
C GLU A 220 37.03 -2.88 19.07
N VAL A 221 36.54 -2.77 17.83
CA VAL A 221 35.45 -3.64 17.32
C VAL A 221 35.83 -4.45 16.08
N GLY A 222 37.12 -4.53 15.74
CA GLY A 222 37.62 -5.30 14.61
C GLY A 222 37.57 -4.55 13.27
N LYS A 223 38.31 -5.08 12.28
CA LYS A 223 38.39 -4.52 10.93
C LYS A 223 37.00 -4.48 10.30
N ASN A 224 36.62 -3.32 9.74
CA ASN A 224 35.28 -3.06 9.22
C ASN A 224 34.14 -3.10 10.26
N GLY A 225 34.45 -3.07 11.56
CA GLY A 225 33.46 -3.06 12.63
C GLY A 225 32.85 -4.42 12.95
N ILE A 226 31.85 -4.42 13.84
CA ILE A 226 31.21 -5.63 14.37
C ILE A 226 30.49 -6.50 13.31
N PHE A 227 30.24 -5.94 12.12
CA PHE A 227 29.61 -6.61 10.97
C PHE A 227 30.57 -6.75 9.78
N GLY A 228 31.89 -6.63 10.02
CA GLY A 228 32.89 -6.59 8.97
C GLY A 228 32.98 -7.85 8.09
N ASP A 229 32.44 -8.96 8.58
CA ASP A 229 32.37 -10.28 7.92
C ASP A 229 31.21 -10.39 6.93
N ILE A 230 30.15 -9.60 7.09
CA ILE A 230 28.94 -9.62 6.24
C ILE A 230 28.88 -8.43 5.26
N ILE A 231 29.81 -7.49 5.33
CA ILE A 231 29.88 -6.33 4.42
C ILE A 231 30.78 -6.70 3.23
N ASP A 232 30.16 -6.87 2.05
CA ASP A 232 30.87 -7.22 0.80
C ASP A 232 31.35 -6.02 -0.03
N HIS A 233 31.01 -4.79 0.39
CA HIS A 233 31.34 -3.58 -0.36
C HIS A 233 32.82 -3.24 -0.19
N SER A 234 33.54 -3.19 -1.31
CA SER A 234 34.95 -2.83 -1.37
C SER A 234 35.16 -1.38 -0.91
N ALA A 235 35.60 -1.24 0.33
CA ALA A 235 35.62 0.01 1.09
C ALA A 235 34.22 0.55 1.38
N PHE A 236 34.06 1.16 2.55
CA PHE A 236 32.89 1.91 2.98
C PHE A 236 32.58 3.07 2.00
N SER A 237 32.07 2.73 0.82
CA SER A 237 31.66 3.67 -0.22
C SER A 237 30.58 4.55 0.37
N THR A 238 30.74 5.86 0.25
CA THR A 238 29.71 6.81 0.65
C THR A 238 28.48 6.60 -0.22
N LEU A 239 27.46 5.95 0.35
CA LEU A 239 26.13 5.96 -0.24
C LEU A 239 25.55 7.37 -0.07
N PRO A 240 25.13 8.03 -1.16
CA PRO A 240 24.45 9.30 -1.02
C PRO A 240 23.14 9.09 -0.24
N TYR A 241 22.77 10.07 0.58
CA TYR A 241 21.52 10.01 1.35
C TYR A 241 20.29 9.76 0.47
N ILE A 242 20.33 10.26 -0.77
CA ILE A 242 19.36 9.97 -1.83
C ILE A 242 20.06 9.12 -2.89
N THR A 243 19.67 7.85 -2.99
CA THR A 243 20.26 6.89 -3.91
C THR A 243 19.46 6.76 -5.21
N THR A 244 20.13 6.39 -6.30
CA THR A 244 19.52 6.02 -7.59
C THR A 244 19.98 4.63 -8.02
N GLY A 245 19.51 4.14 -9.17
CA GLY A 245 19.93 2.87 -9.73
C GLY A 245 19.65 1.69 -8.81
N LYS A 246 20.66 0.85 -8.56
CA LYS A 246 20.54 -0.37 -7.74
C LYS A 246 20.44 -0.10 -6.24
N ASN A 247 20.88 1.07 -5.79
CA ASN A 247 20.96 1.40 -4.36
C ASN A 247 19.70 2.09 -3.83
N ARG A 248 18.70 2.34 -4.69
CA ARG A 248 17.40 2.89 -4.27
C ARG A 248 16.54 1.79 -3.67
N ARG A 249 15.69 2.15 -2.70
CA ARG A 249 14.79 1.20 -2.03
C ARG A 249 13.69 0.67 -2.96
N GLN A 250 13.12 1.55 -3.78
CA GLN A 250 12.00 1.22 -4.66
C GLN A 250 12.20 1.79 -6.06
N GLU A 251 11.59 1.14 -7.04
CA GLU A 251 11.54 1.58 -8.43
C GLU A 251 10.10 1.67 -8.93
N PRO A 252 9.74 2.75 -9.66
CA PRO A 252 8.46 2.83 -10.33
C PRO A 252 8.48 2.01 -11.62
N ARG A 253 7.39 1.29 -11.90
CA ARG A 253 7.15 0.57 -13.15
C ARG A 253 5.86 1.04 -13.79
N TRP A 254 5.93 1.37 -15.07
CA TRP A 254 4.75 1.71 -15.86
C TRP A 254 4.05 0.42 -16.28
N ARG A 255 2.88 0.16 -15.71
CA ARG A 255 2.10 -1.09 -15.82
C ARG A 255 0.77 -0.82 -16.54
N ASN A 256 0.83 -0.04 -17.61
CA ASN A 256 -0.33 0.31 -18.41
C ASN A 256 -1.01 -0.94 -18.99
N ALA A 257 -2.33 -1.04 -18.81
CA ALA A 257 -3.16 -2.17 -19.27
C ALA A 257 -2.71 -3.57 -18.77
N MET A 258 -1.84 -3.65 -17.76
CA MET A 258 -1.45 -4.93 -17.12
C MET A 258 -2.52 -5.46 -16.16
N SER A 259 -3.47 -4.61 -15.79
CA SER A 259 -4.64 -4.94 -14.97
C SER A 259 -5.92 -4.62 -15.74
N THR A 260 -6.99 -5.37 -15.48
CA THR A 260 -8.32 -5.04 -16.00
C THR A 260 -8.96 -3.92 -15.19
N ALA A 261 -9.76 -3.08 -15.83
CA ALA A 261 -10.64 -2.17 -15.10
C ALA A 261 -11.74 -2.97 -14.37
N PRO A 262 -12.27 -2.49 -13.23
CA PRO A 262 -13.33 -3.20 -12.51
C PRO A 262 -14.59 -3.48 -13.33
N CYS A 263 -14.95 -2.59 -14.25
CA CYS A 263 -16.07 -2.81 -15.16
C CYS A 263 -15.84 -3.98 -16.13
N SER A 264 -14.59 -4.19 -16.55
CA SER A 264 -14.18 -5.23 -17.48
C SER A 264 -13.97 -6.57 -16.77
N GLY A 265 -13.31 -6.57 -15.61
CA GLY A 265 -13.16 -7.77 -14.77
C GLY A 265 -14.47 -8.32 -14.22
N ALA A 266 -15.49 -7.47 -14.01
CA ALA A 266 -16.83 -7.92 -13.61
C ALA A 266 -17.71 -8.37 -14.79
N CYS A 267 -17.28 -8.16 -16.03
CA CYS A 267 -18.05 -8.54 -17.21
C CYS A 267 -17.80 -10.03 -17.53
N PRO A 268 -18.83 -10.89 -17.57
CA PRO A 268 -18.63 -12.30 -17.95
C PRO A 268 -18.09 -12.51 -19.37
N ALA A 269 -18.17 -11.48 -20.23
CA ALA A 269 -17.59 -11.48 -21.57
C ALA A 269 -16.26 -10.71 -21.65
N ASN A 270 -15.73 -10.21 -20.53
CA ASN A 270 -14.48 -9.43 -20.44
C ASN A 270 -14.40 -8.24 -21.43
N ILE A 271 -15.53 -7.58 -21.69
CA ILE A 271 -15.59 -6.44 -22.63
C ILE A 271 -14.80 -5.26 -22.04
N PRO A 272 -13.72 -4.78 -22.69
CA PRO A 272 -12.82 -3.74 -22.18
C PRO A 272 -13.45 -2.35 -22.30
N SER A 273 -14.37 -2.04 -21.38
CA SER A 273 -15.15 -0.80 -21.44
C SER A 273 -14.28 0.45 -21.27
N GLU A 274 -13.20 0.36 -20.49
CA GLU A 274 -12.21 1.44 -20.33
C GLU A 274 -11.48 1.79 -21.64
N GLN A 275 -11.15 0.79 -22.46
CA GLN A 275 -10.52 0.99 -23.76
C GLN A 275 -11.51 1.60 -24.74
N ARG A 276 -12.76 1.12 -24.73
CA ARG A 276 -13.85 1.69 -25.50
C ARG A 276 -14.05 3.18 -25.18
N PHE A 277 -14.09 3.55 -23.90
CA PHE A 277 -14.19 4.96 -23.53
C PHE A 277 -12.93 5.77 -23.86
N ALA A 278 -11.76 5.14 -23.91
CA ALA A 278 -10.54 5.81 -24.39
C ALA A 278 -10.67 6.17 -25.89
N LEU A 279 -11.15 5.26 -26.73
CA LEU A 279 -11.42 5.51 -28.15
C LEU A 279 -12.46 6.62 -28.35
N LEU A 280 -13.57 6.57 -27.60
CA LEU A 280 -14.60 7.62 -27.63
C LEU A 280 -14.04 9.00 -27.22
N ARG A 281 -13.12 9.04 -26.26
CA ARG A 281 -12.47 10.29 -25.83
C ARG A 281 -11.54 10.86 -26.90
N GLN A 282 -10.96 10.00 -27.73
CA GLN A 282 -10.16 10.37 -28.90
C GLN A 282 -11.02 10.75 -30.11
N GLY A 283 -12.36 10.71 -30.00
CA GLY A 283 -13.28 10.98 -31.10
C GLY A 283 -13.43 9.83 -32.09
N ASN A 284 -12.88 8.64 -31.77
CA ASN A 284 -12.93 7.47 -32.64
C ASN A 284 -14.11 6.56 -32.28
N GLU A 285 -15.32 7.04 -32.58
CA GLU A 285 -16.55 6.29 -32.34
C GLU A 285 -16.65 4.98 -33.15
N PRO A 286 -16.24 4.92 -34.44
CA PRO A 286 -16.27 3.68 -35.21
C PRO A 286 -15.44 2.57 -34.57
N ASP A 287 -14.21 2.85 -34.12
CA ASP A 287 -13.38 1.83 -33.48
C ASP A 287 -13.91 1.46 -32.09
N ALA A 288 -14.54 2.39 -31.37
CA ALA A 288 -15.18 2.07 -30.09
C ALA A 288 -16.34 1.08 -30.26
N VAL A 289 -17.11 1.22 -31.34
CA VAL A 289 -18.20 0.30 -31.70
C VAL A 289 -17.63 -1.03 -32.21
N ASN A 290 -16.62 -0.98 -33.09
CA ASN A 290 -15.95 -2.17 -33.60
C ASN A 290 -15.34 -3.00 -32.45
N LEU A 291 -14.66 -2.37 -31.50
CA LEU A 291 -14.13 -3.02 -30.29
C LEU A 291 -15.23 -3.76 -29.53
N LEU A 292 -16.42 -3.20 -29.39
CA LEU A 292 -17.54 -3.89 -28.74
C LEU A 292 -18.00 -5.12 -29.54
N LEU A 293 -18.08 -5.00 -30.87
CA LEU A 293 -18.49 -6.09 -31.76
C LEU A 293 -17.47 -7.24 -31.83
N GLN A 294 -16.19 -6.98 -31.53
CA GLN A 294 -15.17 -8.02 -31.35
C GLN A 294 -15.39 -8.91 -30.11
N TYR A 295 -16.34 -8.55 -29.24
CA TYR A 295 -16.66 -9.34 -28.03
C TYR A 295 -18.09 -9.87 -28.04
N THR A 296 -19.04 -9.14 -28.65
CA THR A 296 -20.46 -9.54 -28.64
C THR A 296 -21.17 -9.22 -29.95
N PRO A 297 -21.95 -10.17 -30.52
CA PRO A 297 -22.89 -9.86 -31.60
C PRO A 297 -24.14 -9.10 -31.13
N PHE A 298 -24.36 -8.97 -29.81
CA PHE A 298 -25.57 -8.41 -29.20
C PHE A 298 -25.30 -7.16 -28.32
N PRO A 299 -24.61 -6.13 -28.81
CA PRO A 299 -24.38 -4.91 -28.04
C PRO A 299 -25.67 -4.22 -27.58
N ALA A 300 -26.75 -4.23 -28.37
CA ALA A 300 -28.00 -3.58 -27.99
C ALA A 300 -28.95 -4.53 -27.27
N THR A 301 -29.16 -5.75 -27.78
CA THR A 301 -30.08 -6.73 -27.17
C THR A 301 -29.62 -7.14 -25.78
N VAL A 302 -28.35 -7.51 -25.62
CA VAL A 302 -27.86 -7.97 -24.32
C VAL A 302 -27.29 -6.81 -23.52
N CYS A 303 -26.21 -6.16 -23.99
CA CYS A 303 -25.53 -5.14 -23.19
C CYS A 303 -26.39 -3.87 -22.99
N GLY A 304 -27.23 -3.51 -23.98
CA GLY A 304 -28.10 -2.34 -23.91
C GLY A 304 -29.46 -2.55 -23.23
N SER A 305 -29.89 -3.79 -23.03
CA SER A 305 -31.26 -4.09 -22.57
C SER A 305 -31.33 -5.18 -21.49
N VAL A 306 -30.97 -6.42 -21.81
CA VAL A 306 -31.20 -7.60 -20.95
C VAL A 306 -30.18 -7.75 -19.81
N CYS A 307 -28.95 -7.27 -19.99
CA CYS A 307 -27.88 -7.43 -19.01
C CYS A 307 -28.21 -6.72 -17.68
N PRO A 308 -27.92 -7.32 -16.51
CA PRO A 308 -28.00 -6.63 -15.22
C PRO A 308 -26.87 -5.62 -15.00
N ASN A 309 -25.99 -5.41 -15.99
CA ASN A 309 -24.92 -4.41 -16.01
C ASN A 309 -23.93 -4.52 -14.84
N MET A 310 -23.38 -5.71 -14.60
CA MET A 310 -22.33 -5.95 -13.60
C MET A 310 -21.14 -4.99 -13.76
N CYS A 311 -20.82 -4.60 -14.99
CA CYS A 311 -19.80 -3.60 -15.30
C CYS A 311 -20.10 -2.22 -14.69
N MET A 312 -21.37 -1.80 -14.69
CA MET A 312 -21.82 -0.54 -14.06
C MET A 312 -21.86 -0.70 -12.54
N LEU A 313 -22.29 -1.86 -12.04
CA LEU A 313 -22.24 -2.18 -10.60
C LEU A 313 -20.81 -2.19 -10.06
N ALA A 314 -19.81 -2.58 -10.85
CA ALA A 314 -18.40 -2.57 -10.47
C ALA A 314 -17.67 -1.26 -10.83
N CYS A 315 -18.35 -0.26 -11.39
CA CYS A 315 -17.68 0.94 -11.87
C CYS A 315 -17.10 1.76 -10.71
N THR A 316 -15.79 2.05 -10.75
CA THR A 316 -15.10 2.89 -9.74
C THR A 316 -15.66 4.31 -9.65
N ARG A 317 -16.28 4.82 -10.74
CA ARG A 317 -16.89 6.17 -10.79
C ARG A 317 -17.99 6.39 -9.75
N LYS A 318 -18.59 5.33 -9.21
CA LYS A 318 -19.54 5.41 -8.07
C LYS A 318 -18.96 6.09 -6.83
N ALA A 319 -17.64 6.07 -6.66
CA ALA A 319 -16.96 6.77 -5.57
C ALA A 319 -16.88 8.30 -5.79
N VAL A 320 -17.24 8.78 -7.00
CA VAL A 320 -17.27 10.20 -7.37
C VAL A 320 -18.71 10.68 -7.53
N ASP A 321 -19.49 9.98 -8.35
CA ASP A 321 -20.91 10.28 -8.59
C ASP A 321 -21.71 9.02 -8.98
N THR A 322 -22.09 8.88 -10.25
CA THR A 322 -22.86 7.76 -10.78
C THR A 322 -22.01 6.92 -11.73
N PRO A 323 -22.30 5.61 -11.88
CA PRO A 323 -21.62 4.78 -12.87
C PRO A 323 -21.69 5.39 -14.27
N LEU A 324 -20.72 5.01 -15.11
CA LEU A 324 -20.81 5.29 -16.54
C LEU A 324 -22.00 4.54 -17.16
N ASP A 325 -22.73 5.20 -18.06
CA ASP A 325 -23.87 4.60 -18.74
C ASP A 325 -23.43 3.71 -19.92
N ILE A 326 -22.80 2.58 -19.57
CA ILE A 326 -22.35 1.54 -20.51
C ILE A 326 -23.54 0.92 -21.26
N LYS A 327 -24.72 0.91 -20.63
CA LYS A 327 -25.97 0.37 -21.21
C LYS A 327 -26.40 1.18 -22.43
N SER A 328 -26.59 2.49 -22.30
CA SER A 328 -26.99 3.36 -23.42
C SER A 328 -25.93 3.38 -24.54
N CYS A 329 -24.67 3.28 -24.13
CA CYS A 329 -23.54 3.00 -24.99
C CYS A 329 -23.74 1.73 -25.85
N GLY A 330 -24.22 0.62 -25.28
CA GLY A 330 -24.54 -0.60 -26.03
C GLY A 330 -25.71 -0.43 -27.01
N LYS A 331 -26.75 0.32 -26.62
CA LYS A 331 -27.92 0.61 -27.47
C LYS A 331 -27.55 1.34 -28.76
N GLN A 332 -26.62 2.30 -28.71
CA GLN A 332 -26.20 3.06 -29.88
C GLN A 332 -25.57 2.19 -30.99
N ALA A 333 -25.03 1.01 -30.66
CA ALA A 333 -24.42 0.11 -31.63
C ALA A 333 -25.43 -0.79 -32.37
N VAL A 334 -26.74 -0.60 -32.19
CA VAL A 334 -27.77 -1.45 -32.84
C VAL A 334 -27.66 -1.45 -34.37
N GLN A 335 -27.40 -0.28 -34.98
CA GLN A 335 -27.26 -0.12 -36.44
C GLN A 335 -25.83 -0.33 -36.97
N ALA A 336 -24.88 -0.70 -36.10
CA ALA A 336 -23.50 -0.92 -36.53
C ALA A 336 -23.41 -2.07 -37.53
N ALA A 337 -22.55 -1.94 -38.55
CA ALA A 337 -22.26 -3.03 -39.48
C ALA A 337 -21.42 -4.14 -38.82
N ALA A 338 -21.38 -5.33 -39.44
CA ALA A 338 -20.48 -6.37 -38.98
C ALA A 338 -19.01 -5.98 -39.26
N PRO A 339 -18.07 -6.32 -38.36
CA PRO A 339 -16.65 -6.20 -38.66
C PRO A 339 -16.28 -7.08 -39.88
N PRO A 340 -15.21 -6.73 -40.62
CA PRO A 340 -14.73 -7.58 -41.70
C PRO A 340 -14.26 -8.93 -41.15
N SER A 341 -14.61 -10.01 -41.84
CA SER A 341 -14.09 -11.35 -41.56
C SER A 341 -12.65 -11.49 -42.06
N ALA A 342 -11.87 -12.33 -41.37
CA ALA A 342 -10.58 -12.81 -41.86
C ALA A 342 -10.75 -13.62 -43.16
N PRO A 343 -9.66 -13.82 -43.93
CA PRO A 343 -9.67 -14.71 -45.09
C PRO A 343 -10.20 -16.11 -44.75
N ALA A 344 -10.81 -16.76 -45.73
CA ALA A 344 -11.36 -18.11 -45.54
C ALA A 344 -10.31 -19.06 -44.97
N SER A 345 -10.62 -19.67 -43.82
CA SER A 345 -9.70 -20.60 -43.13
C SER A 345 -9.66 -21.99 -43.76
N GLY A 346 -10.66 -22.32 -44.57
CA GLY A 346 -10.86 -23.66 -45.13
C GLY A 346 -11.57 -24.63 -44.19
N HIS A 347 -11.74 -24.29 -42.91
CA HIS A 347 -12.41 -25.17 -41.94
C HIS A 347 -13.93 -25.01 -41.92
N LYS A 348 -14.61 -26.14 -41.70
CA LYS A 348 -16.07 -26.22 -41.58
C LYS A 348 -16.48 -26.57 -40.16
N ILE A 349 -17.32 -25.75 -39.54
CA ILE A 349 -17.71 -25.88 -38.13
C ILE A 349 -19.23 -25.99 -38.00
N ALA A 350 -19.68 -26.95 -37.18
CA ALA A 350 -21.09 -27.09 -36.81
C ALA A 350 -21.35 -26.40 -35.46
N VAL A 351 -22.41 -25.61 -35.38
CA VAL A 351 -22.89 -25.04 -34.11
C VAL A 351 -24.30 -25.55 -33.86
N ILE A 352 -24.53 -26.19 -32.71
CA ILE A 352 -25.81 -26.81 -32.36
C ILE A 352 -26.52 -25.92 -31.34
N GLY A 353 -27.59 -25.25 -31.77
CA GLY A 353 -28.43 -24.35 -30.99
C GLY A 353 -28.18 -22.87 -31.31
N ALA A 354 -29.20 -22.17 -31.77
CA ALA A 354 -29.16 -20.73 -32.07
C ALA A 354 -29.60 -19.87 -30.88
N GLY A 355 -29.21 -20.25 -29.68
CA GLY A 355 -29.30 -19.42 -28.47
C GLY A 355 -28.17 -18.39 -28.40
N ILE A 356 -28.10 -17.63 -27.29
CA ILE A 356 -27.08 -16.58 -27.08
C ILE A 356 -25.66 -17.11 -27.26
N ALA A 357 -25.36 -18.27 -26.64
CA ALA A 357 -24.02 -18.85 -26.68
C ALA A 357 -23.64 -19.36 -28.06
N GLY A 358 -24.54 -20.07 -28.74
CA GLY A 358 -24.29 -20.56 -30.10
C GLY A 358 -24.17 -19.43 -31.11
N LEU A 359 -25.01 -18.40 -31.03
CA LEU A 359 -24.90 -17.22 -31.88
C LEU A 359 -23.61 -16.42 -31.61
N SER A 360 -23.18 -16.31 -30.35
CA SER A 360 -21.88 -15.73 -30.00
C SER A 360 -20.73 -16.54 -30.60
N ALA A 361 -20.74 -17.87 -30.45
CA ALA A 361 -19.70 -18.73 -31.01
C ALA A 361 -19.66 -18.65 -32.55
N ALA A 362 -20.82 -18.75 -33.20
CA ALA A 362 -20.94 -18.65 -34.65
C ALA A 362 -20.42 -17.30 -35.19
N TRP A 363 -20.74 -16.20 -34.50
CA TRP A 363 -20.23 -14.87 -34.83
C TRP A 363 -18.71 -14.80 -34.78
N HIS A 364 -18.09 -15.24 -33.69
CA HIS A 364 -16.63 -15.16 -33.55
C HIS A 364 -15.91 -16.07 -34.54
N LEU A 365 -16.43 -17.27 -34.79
CA LEU A 365 -15.85 -18.20 -35.76
C LEU A 365 -16.03 -17.71 -37.21
N SER A 366 -17.15 -17.06 -37.55
CA SER A 366 -17.35 -16.49 -38.89
C SER A 366 -16.46 -15.26 -39.15
N LEU A 367 -16.22 -14.44 -38.13
CA LEU A 367 -15.23 -13.35 -38.19
C LEU A 367 -13.80 -13.89 -38.35
N GLN A 368 -13.52 -15.10 -37.89
CA GLN A 368 -12.24 -15.78 -38.10
C GLN A 368 -12.11 -16.50 -39.46
N GLY A 369 -13.10 -16.35 -40.35
CA GLY A 369 -13.06 -16.89 -41.71
C GLY A 369 -13.49 -18.35 -41.84
N HIS A 370 -14.03 -18.96 -40.79
CA HIS A 370 -14.53 -20.33 -40.83
C HIS A 370 -15.92 -20.41 -41.49
N LYS A 371 -16.21 -21.54 -42.15
CA LYS A 371 -17.54 -21.82 -42.68
C LYS A 371 -18.44 -22.40 -41.59
N ILE A 372 -19.53 -21.72 -41.25
CA ILE A 372 -20.39 -22.08 -40.12
C ILE A 372 -21.73 -22.62 -40.61
N ASP A 373 -22.08 -23.83 -40.18
CA ASP A 373 -23.45 -24.36 -40.23
C ASP A 373 -24.05 -24.33 -38.82
N LEU A 374 -25.06 -23.49 -38.62
CA LEU A 374 -25.76 -23.31 -37.35
C LEU A 374 -27.11 -24.03 -37.39
N PHE A 375 -27.25 -25.10 -36.62
CA PHE A 375 -28.45 -25.92 -36.52
C PHE A 375 -29.33 -25.45 -35.37
N GLU A 376 -30.61 -25.18 -35.64
CA GLU A 376 -31.59 -24.76 -34.64
C GLU A 376 -32.80 -25.70 -34.68
N ALA A 377 -33.26 -26.17 -33.53
CA ALA A 377 -34.36 -27.13 -33.46
C ALA A 377 -35.72 -26.50 -33.77
N THR A 378 -35.87 -25.20 -33.56
CA THR A 378 -37.09 -24.44 -33.83
C THR A 378 -37.00 -23.63 -35.13
N ASN A 379 -38.07 -22.92 -35.49
CA ASN A 379 -38.05 -21.98 -36.61
C ASN A 379 -37.64 -20.55 -36.21
N ARG A 380 -37.19 -20.32 -34.96
CA ARG A 380 -36.82 -19.00 -34.44
C ARG A 380 -35.46 -18.99 -33.77
N LEU A 381 -34.70 -17.93 -34.04
CA LEU A 381 -33.37 -17.72 -33.46
C LEU A 381 -33.46 -16.91 -32.16
N GLY A 382 -32.42 -17.03 -31.34
CA GLY A 382 -32.24 -16.26 -30.10
C GLY A 382 -32.49 -17.09 -28.83
N GLY A 383 -33.05 -18.29 -28.94
CA GLY A 383 -33.36 -19.17 -27.80
C GLY A 383 -34.10 -18.42 -26.70
N LYS A 384 -33.57 -18.42 -25.48
CA LYS A 384 -34.15 -17.71 -24.32
C LYS A 384 -34.40 -16.22 -24.54
N LEU A 385 -33.61 -15.52 -25.37
CA LEU A 385 -33.89 -14.11 -25.70
C LEU A 385 -35.24 -13.96 -26.39
N TRP A 386 -35.60 -14.94 -27.22
CA TRP A 386 -36.88 -14.96 -27.90
C TRP A 386 -37.98 -15.60 -27.05
N GLU A 387 -37.68 -16.64 -26.29
CA GLU A 387 -38.72 -17.44 -25.61
C GLU A 387 -39.11 -16.90 -24.24
N GLN A 388 -38.15 -16.38 -23.47
CA GLN A 388 -38.32 -16.17 -22.02
C GLN A 388 -38.22 -14.71 -21.58
N ILE A 389 -37.71 -13.81 -22.42
CA ILE A 389 -37.59 -12.39 -22.08
C ILE A 389 -38.86 -11.65 -22.46
N ASP A 390 -39.48 -11.01 -21.46
CA ASP A 390 -40.66 -10.16 -21.61
C ASP A 390 -40.43 -9.03 -22.62
N LYS A 391 -41.46 -8.72 -23.42
CA LYS A 391 -41.43 -7.62 -24.40
C LYS A 391 -41.07 -6.27 -23.75
N GLY A 392 -41.43 -6.05 -22.49
CA GLY A 392 -41.08 -4.84 -21.75
C GLY A 392 -39.59 -4.71 -21.41
N LYS A 393 -38.80 -5.79 -21.49
CA LYS A 393 -37.35 -5.80 -21.24
C LYS A 393 -36.52 -5.86 -22.52
N LEU A 394 -37.09 -6.37 -23.61
CA LEU A 394 -36.43 -6.51 -24.90
C LEU A 394 -37.38 -6.18 -26.06
N GLU A 395 -37.04 -5.14 -26.80
CA GLU A 395 -37.66 -4.84 -28.09
C GLU A 395 -37.21 -5.88 -29.13
N ARG A 396 -38.17 -6.61 -29.72
CA ARG A 396 -37.87 -7.70 -30.65
C ARG A 396 -37.21 -7.21 -31.93
N ASP A 397 -37.50 -5.99 -32.36
CA ASP A 397 -36.90 -5.38 -33.55
C ASP A 397 -35.40 -5.13 -33.37
N THR A 398 -34.96 -4.82 -32.13
CA THR A 398 -33.54 -4.73 -31.80
C THR A 398 -32.86 -6.08 -32.03
N LEU A 399 -33.43 -7.17 -31.50
CA LEU A 399 -32.89 -8.52 -31.70
C LEU A 399 -32.87 -8.92 -33.19
N LEU A 400 -33.94 -8.65 -33.94
CA LEU A 400 -34.01 -8.95 -35.37
C LEU A 400 -32.95 -8.19 -36.17
N THR A 401 -32.68 -6.92 -35.82
CA THR A 401 -31.62 -6.11 -36.44
C THR A 401 -30.25 -6.73 -36.22
N GLU A 402 -29.93 -7.14 -34.99
CA GLU A 402 -28.64 -7.77 -34.67
C GLU A 402 -28.50 -9.17 -35.26
N LEU A 403 -29.60 -9.93 -35.36
CA LEU A 403 -29.62 -11.22 -36.07
C LEU A 403 -29.38 -11.03 -37.58
N LYS A 404 -29.90 -9.96 -38.19
CA LYS A 404 -29.61 -9.62 -39.60
C LYS A 404 -28.13 -9.32 -39.80
N ARG A 405 -27.52 -8.55 -38.88
CA ARG A 405 -26.05 -8.33 -38.88
C ARG A 405 -25.29 -9.64 -38.76
N LEU A 406 -25.68 -10.52 -37.85
CA LEU A 406 -25.04 -11.83 -37.70
C LEU A 406 -25.12 -12.65 -39.00
N LYS A 407 -26.29 -12.71 -39.65
CA LYS A 407 -26.46 -13.39 -40.95
C LYS A 407 -25.57 -12.80 -42.05
N SER A 408 -25.31 -11.50 -42.03
CA SER A 408 -24.44 -10.85 -43.03
C SER A 408 -22.98 -11.34 -43.01
N THR A 409 -22.55 -12.04 -41.95
CA THR A 409 -21.22 -12.66 -41.85
C THR A 409 -21.09 -13.99 -42.62
N GLY A 410 -22.15 -14.44 -43.31
CA GLY A 410 -22.13 -15.67 -44.11
C GLY A 410 -22.41 -16.96 -43.33
N ILE A 411 -22.90 -16.86 -42.09
CA ILE A 411 -23.33 -18.03 -41.30
C ILE A 411 -24.53 -18.68 -41.98
N ASN A 412 -24.42 -19.97 -42.30
CA ASN A 412 -25.50 -20.77 -42.85
C ASN A 412 -26.40 -21.27 -41.71
N ILE A 413 -27.64 -20.82 -41.67
CA ILE A 413 -28.58 -21.13 -40.58
C ILE A 413 -29.58 -22.15 -41.07
N ILE A 414 -29.65 -23.28 -40.37
CA ILE A 414 -30.46 -24.44 -40.72
C ILE A 414 -31.49 -24.64 -39.60
N PRO A 415 -32.67 -24.00 -39.70
CA PRO A 415 -33.72 -24.12 -38.69
C PRO A 415 -34.41 -25.48 -38.75
N GLU A 416 -35.33 -25.72 -37.80
CA GLU A 416 -36.17 -26.92 -37.71
C GLU A 416 -35.39 -28.25 -37.75
N THR A 417 -34.14 -28.22 -37.26
CA THR A 417 -33.23 -29.35 -37.24
C THR A 417 -32.89 -29.75 -35.82
N LEU A 418 -33.64 -30.71 -35.28
CA LEU A 418 -33.29 -31.35 -34.01
C LEU A 418 -32.20 -32.41 -34.25
N VAL A 419 -31.01 -32.19 -33.71
CA VAL A 419 -29.87 -33.11 -33.85
C VAL A 419 -30.08 -34.38 -33.02
N ASN A 420 -30.09 -35.53 -33.68
CA ASN A 420 -30.20 -36.85 -33.08
C ASN A 420 -28.82 -37.57 -32.99
N PRO A 421 -28.70 -38.73 -32.31
CA PRO A 421 -27.42 -39.43 -32.17
C PRO A 421 -26.69 -39.71 -33.49
N ALA A 422 -27.40 -40.23 -34.50
CA ALA A 422 -26.81 -40.57 -35.79
C ALA A 422 -26.31 -39.32 -36.54
N GLN A 423 -27.04 -38.21 -36.45
CA GLN A 423 -26.62 -36.93 -37.01
C GLN A 423 -25.39 -36.38 -36.29
N PHE A 424 -25.33 -36.49 -34.97
CA PHE A 424 -24.18 -36.04 -34.19
C PHE A 424 -22.91 -36.85 -34.52
N GLU A 425 -23.00 -38.18 -34.58
CA GLU A 425 -21.90 -39.04 -35.03
C GLU A 425 -21.42 -38.68 -36.44
N ARG A 426 -22.34 -38.36 -37.35
CA ARG A 426 -22.01 -37.86 -38.69
C ARG A 426 -21.29 -36.51 -38.60
N PHE A 427 -21.74 -35.59 -37.76
CA PHE A 427 -21.10 -34.28 -37.61
C PHE A 427 -19.66 -34.40 -37.12
N VAL A 428 -19.38 -35.32 -36.18
CA VAL A 428 -18.00 -35.57 -35.68
C VAL A 428 -17.04 -36.00 -36.81
N LYS A 429 -17.57 -36.67 -37.84
CA LYS A 429 -16.81 -37.10 -39.02
C LYS A 429 -16.68 -36.00 -40.09
N GLU A 430 -17.76 -35.25 -40.33
CA GLU A 430 -17.85 -34.29 -41.45
C GLU A 430 -17.34 -32.87 -41.13
N TYR A 431 -17.35 -32.47 -39.86
CA TYR A 431 -16.92 -31.15 -39.44
C TYR A 431 -15.55 -31.19 -38.75
N ASP A 432 -14.79 -30.11 -38.91
CA ASP A 432 -13.49 -29.95 -38.28
C ASP A 432 -13.63 -29.65 -36.79
N GLY A 433 -14.73 -28.99 -36.41
CA GLY A 433 -15.10 -28.70 -35.04
C GLY A 433 -16.60 -28.58 -34.82
N ILE A 434 -17.03 -28.77 -33.58
CA ILE A 434 -18.44 -28.71 -33.16
C ILE A 434 -18.56 -27.87 -31.89
N ILE A 435 -19.53 -26.94 -31.86
CA ILE A 435 -19.93 -26.19 -30.67
C ILE A 435 -21.34 -26.62 -30.25
N ILE A 436 -21.48 -27.21 -29.06
CA ILE A 436 -22.77 -27.57 -28.47
C ILE A 436 -23.27 -26.41 -27.61
N ALA A 437 -24.36 -25.78 -28.03
CA ALA A 437 -24.98 -24.63 -27.36
C ALA A 437 -26.52 -24.73 -27.30
N CYS A 438 -27.05 -25.95 -27.25
CA CYS A 438 -28.49 -26.26 -27.26
C CYS A 438 -29.24 -25.92 -25.96
N GLY A 439 -28.53 -25.41 -24.95
CA GLY A 439 -29.08 -25.13 -23.62
C GLY A 439 -29.53 -26.40 -22.87
N LEU A 440 -30.36 -26.23 -21.84
CA LEU A 440 -30.90 -27.34 -21.03
C LEU A 440 -32.34 -27.66 -21.46
N ILE A 441 -32.51 -28.63 -22.35
CA ILE A 441 -33.83 -29.06 -22.84
C ILE A 441 -34.62 -29.77 -21.71
N LYS A 442 -33.96 -30.52 -20.82
CA LYS A 442 -34.55 -31.15 -19.62
C LYS A 442 -33.55 -31.18 -18.46
N LYS A 443 -34.02 -30.93 -17.22
CA LYS A 443 -33.18 -30.83 -16.00
C LYS A 443 -32.46 -32.12 -15.62
N ASP A 444 -32.88 -33.26 -16.16
CA ASP A 444 -32.37 -34.61 -15.85
C ASP A 444 -31.35 -35.12 -16.88
N GLY A 445 -30.84 -34.26 -17.77
CA GLY A 445 -29.85 -34.64 -18.77
C GLY A 445 -30.41 -35.42 -19.98
N ARG A 446 -31.71 -35.74 -20.01
CA ARG A 446 -32.32 -36.43 -21.18
C ARG A 446 -32.15 -35.67 -22.49
N GLY A 447 -31.96 -34.35 -22.43
CA GLY A 447 -31.68 -33.50 -23.59
C GLY A 447 -30.31 -33.72 -24.23
N LEU A 448 -29.40 -34.46 -23.58
CA LEU A 448 -28.03 -34.73 -24.06
C LEU A 448 -27.83 -36.16 -24.55
N ARG A 449 -28.90 -36.97 -24.63
CA ARG A 449 -28.83 -38.36 -25.11
C ARG A 449 -28.42 -38.51 -26.58
N PHE A 450 -28.35 -37.41 -27.33
CA PHE A 450 -27.84 -37.41 -28.70
C PHE A 450 -26.31 -37.37 -28.77
N LEU A 451 -25.63 -37.12 -27.65
CA LEU A 451 -24.17 -37.12 -27.59
C LEU A 451 -23.64 -38.55 -27.51
N THR A 452 -22.44 -38.74 -28.03
CA THR A 452 -21.68 -40.00 -27.96
C THR A 452 -21.17 -40.25 -26.53
N THR A 453 -20.83 -41.51 -26.22
CA THR A 453 -20.43 -41.93 -24.86
C THR A 453 -19.08 -41.39 -24.40
N ASP A 454 -18.27 -40.87 -25.31
CA ASP A 454 -16.96 -40.24 -25.03
C ASP A 454 -17.08 -38.79 -24.53
N ILE A 455 -18.28 -38.18 -24.52
CA ILE A 455 -18.50 -36.84 -23.96
C ILE A 455 -19.01 -36.92 -22.53
N GLU A 456 -18.19 -36.49 -21.56
CA GLU A 456 -18.55 -36.53 -20.15
C GLU A 456 -19.70 -35.56 -19.80
N CYS A 457 -20.81 -36.10 -19.30
CA CYS A 457 -22.02 -35.34 -18.96
C CYS A 457 -22.49 -35.47 -17.50
N PRO A 458 -21.67 -35.14 -16.49
CA PRO A 458 -22.04 -35.28 -15.08
C PRO A 458 -23.28 -34.45 -14.74
N ASN A 459 -24.24 -35.06 -14.05
CA ASN A 459 -25.49 -34.42 -13.60
C ASN A 459 -26.28 -33.72 -14.74
N GLY A 460 -26.21 -34.25 -15.96
CA GLY A 460 -26.95 -33.72 -17.11
C GLY A 460 -26.39 -32.41 -17.66
N LYS A 461 -25.12 -32.11 -17.40
CA LYS A 461 -24.38 -30.97 -17.99
C LYS A 461 -23.10 -31.47 -18.63
N ILE A 462 -22.66 -30.85 -19.71
CA ILE A 462 -21.39 -31.19 -20.37
C ILE A 462 -20.24 -30.63 -19.53
N LYS A 463 -19.29 -31.49 -19.19
CA LYS A 463 -18.05 -31.07 -18.53
C LYS A 463 -17.10 -30.46 -19.55
N VAL A 464 -16.56 -29.29 -19.23
CA VAL A 464 -15.63 -28.56 -20.09
C VAL A 464 -14.47 -27.95 -19.30
N ASP A 465 -13.38 -27.61 -20.00
CA ASP A 465 -12.33 -26.74 -19.48
C ASP A 465 -12.71 -25.24 -19.55
N GLU A 466 -11.77 -24.35 -19.21
CA GLU A 466 -11.97 -22.89 -19.23
C GLU A 466 -12.28 -22.35 -20.65
N GLY A 467 -11.80 -23.04 -21.70
CA GLY A 467 -12.06 -22.72 -23.10
C GLY A 467 -13.34 -23.35 -23.65
N GLY A 468 -14.05 -24.17 -22.87
CA GLY A 468 -15.24 -24.88 -23.34
C GLY A 468 -14.93 -26.21 -24.05
N SER A 469 -13.69 -26.69 -24.06
CA SER A 469 -13.32 -27.99 -24.67
C SER A 469 -13.89 -29.14 -23.85
N THR A 470 -14.41 -30.16 -24.54
CA THR A 470 -14.91 -31.40 -23.90
C THR A 470 -13.81 -32.48 -23.85
N SER A 471 -14.16 -33.69 -23.43
CA SER A 471 -13.31 -34.88 -23.53
C SER A 471 -13.03 -35.33 -24.97
N ASN A 472 -13.82 -34.86 -25.95
CA ASN A 472 -13.52 -35.03 -27.36
C ASN A 472 -12.88 -33.75 -27.93
N SER A 473 -11.69 -33.89 -28.53
CA SER A 473 -10.87 -32.75 -28.98
C SER A 473 -11.48 -31.91 -30.11
N LYS A 474 -12.48 -32.44 -30.83
CA LYS A 474 -13.25 -31.69 -31.84
C LYS A 474 -14.49 -31.00 -31.29
N VAL A 475 -14.90 -31.33 -30.07
CA VAL A 475 -16.19 -30.92 -29.51
C VAL A 475 -16.00 -29.95 -28.35
N TYR A 476 -16.66 -28.82 -28.46
CA TYR A 476 -16.69 -27.74 -27.49
C TYR A 476 -18.14 -27.48 -27.07
N ALA A 477 -18.36 -26.89 -25.90
CA ALA A 477 -19.70 -26.58 -25.40
C ALA A 477 -19.76 -25.21 -24.69
N ALA A 478 -20.90 -24.54 -24.80
CA ALA A 478 -21.11 -23.21 -24.24
C ALA A 478 -22.58 -22.94 -23.85
N GLY A 479 -22.80 -22.07 -22.87
CA GLY A 479 -24.13 -21.66 -22.43
C GLY A 479 -24.72 -22.58 -21.35
N ASP A 480 -26.05 -22.64 -21.29
CA ASP A 480 -26.74 -23.36 -20.21
C ASP A 480 -26.42 -24.87 -20.14
N VAL A 481 -25.93 -25.45 -21.24
CA VAL A 481 -25.57 -26.87 -21.33
C VAL A 481 -24.35 -27.23 -20.47
N ILE A 482 -23.46 -26.26 -20.19
CA ILE A 482 -22.31 -26.45 -19.29
C ILE A 482 -22.62 -25.94 -17.88
N SER A 483 -23.36 -24.83 -17.77
CA SER A 483 -23.69 -24.18 -16.50
C SER A 483 -24.85 -23.21 -16.70
N ARG A 484 -25.81 -23.15 -15.76
CA ARG A 484 -26.90 -22.17 -15.84
C ARG A 484 -26.31 -20.76 -15.75
N ALA A 485 -26.57 -19.93 -16.75
CA ALA A 485 -25.89 -18.66 -16.90
C ALA A 485 -26.83 -17.52 -17.31
N LEU A 486 -26.48 -16.29 -16.94
CA LEU A 486 -27.18 -15.10 -17.45
C LEU A 486 -26.77 -14.83 -18.90
N ALA A 487 -27.56 -14.05 -19.65
CA ALA A 487 -27.24 -13.64 -21.02
C ALA A 487 -25.77 -13.23 -21.28
N PRO A 488 -25.13 -12.35 -20.47
CA PRO A 488 -23.73 -12.00 -20.67
C PRO A 488 -22.74 -13.16 -20.51
N HIS A 489 -23.05 -14.17 -19.68
CA HIS A 489 -22.23 -15.37 -19.58
C HIS A 489 -22.32 -16.21 -20.85
N GLY A 490 -23.51 -16.31 -21.46
CA GLY A 490 -23.67 -16.98 -22.75
C GLY A 490 -22.81 -16.36 -23.85
N ILE A 491 -22.73 -15.02 -23.89
CA ILE A 491 -21.82 -14.30 -24.80
C ILE A 491 -20.37 -14.72 -24.54
N GLY A 492 -19.90 -14.59 -23.29
CA GLY A 492 -18.52 -14.87 -22.92
C GLY A 492 -18.11 -16.32 -23.14
N GLN A 493 -18.96 -17.28 -22.78
CA GLN A 493 -18.74 -18.71 -22.99
C GLN A 493 -18.70 -19.05 -24.49
N GLY A 494 -19.62 -18.52 -25.29
CA GLY A 494 -19.61 -18.73 -26.74
C GLY A 494 -18.37 -18.15 -27.41
N MET A 495 -17.93 -16.97 -26.99
CA MET A 495 -16.68 -16.35 -27.47
C MET A 495 -15.45 -17.19 -27.07
N SER A 496 -15.40 -17.68 -25.83
CA SER A 496 -14.29 -18.48 -25.32
C SER A 496 -14.19 -19.80 -26.08
N ALA A 497 -15.31 -20.50 -26.27
CA ALA A 497 -15.40 -21.73 -27.06
C ALA A 497 -14.98 -21.53 -28.51
N ALA A 498 -15.44 -20.44 -29.15
CA ALA A 498 -15.02 -20.09 -30.51
C ALA A 498 -13.50 -19.85 -30.61
N LYS A 499 -12.94 -19.03 -29.70
CA LYS A 499 -11.51 -18.72 -29.68
C LYS A 499 -10.66 -19.97 -29.40
N ALA A 500 -11.10 -20.82 -28.49
CA ALA A 500 -10.41 -22.07 -28.16
C ALA A 500 -10.44 -23.07 -29.32
N LEU A 501 -11.59 -23.24 -29.98
CA LEU A 501 -11.71 -24.09 -31.16
C LEU A 501 -10.87 -23.57 -32.33
N HIS A 502 -10.93 -22.27 -32.63
CA HIS A 502 -10.08 -21.66 -33.65
C HIS A 502 -8.59 -21.86 -33.36
N ALA A 503 -8.19 -21.72 -32.09
CA ALA A 503 -6.79 -21.93 -31.70
C ALA A 503 -6.35 -23.38 -31.97
N SER A 504 -7.18 -24.35 -31.58
CA SER A 504 -6.97 -25.78 -31.84
C SER A 504 -6.83 -26.08 -33.34
N LEU A 505 -7.72 -25.53 -34.18
CA LEU A 505 -7.70 -25.75 -35.63
C LEU A 505 -6.50 -25.11 -36.35
N THR A 506 -6.02 -23.97 -35.84
CA THR A 506 -4.92 -23.22 -36.46
C THR A 506 -3.54 -23.53 -35.86
N GLY A 507 -3.46 -24.41 -34.86
CA GLY A 507 -2.22 -24.69 -34.14
C GLY A 507 -1.73 -23.53 -33.27
N THR A 508 -2.60 -22.57 -32.95
CA THR A 508 -2.28 -21.47 -32.02
C THR A 508 -2.75 -21.82 -30.60
N VAL A 509 -2.30 -21.05 -29.60
CA VAL A 509 -2.63 -21.32 -28.19
C VAL A 509 -3.71 -20.36 -27.71
N TYR A 510 -4.84 -20.90 -27.27
CA TYR A 510 -5.86 -20.12 -26.57
C TYR A 510 -5.37 -19.72 -25.19
N THR A 511 -5.25 -18.42 -24.96
CA THR A 511 -4.86 -17.86 -23.66
C THR A 511 -5.96 -16.96 -23.14
N PRO A 512 -6.70 -17.36 -22.08
CA PRO A 512 -7.70 -16.50 -21.46
C PRO A 512 -7.04 -15.30 -20.79
N ASP A 513 -7.75 -14.17 -20.72
CA ASP A 513 -7.26 -12.97 -20.03
C ASP A 513 -7.22 -13.21 -18.51
N ARG A 514 -6.01 -13.28 -17.95
CA ARG A 514 -5.75 -13.51 -16.53
C ARG A 514 -5.20 -12.27 -15.81
N ARG A 515 -5.32 -11.09 -16.43
CA ARG A 515 -4.90 -9.85 -15.79
C ARG A 515 -5.71 -9.63 -14.50
N PRO A 516 -5.07 -9.27 -13.38
CA PRO A 516 -5.79 -8.95 -12.15
C PRO A 516 -6.64 -7.70 -12.35
N THR A 517 -7.75 -7.58 -11.60
CA THR A 517 -8.54 -6.34 -11.59
C THR A 517 -7.84 -5.29 -10.74
N ILE A 518 -7.70 -4.07 -11.25
CA ILE A 518 -7.15 -2.96 -10.46
C ILE A 518 -8.07 -2.61 -9.29
N THR A 519 -7.50 -2.36 -8.12
CA THR A 519 -8.27 -2.01 -6.92
C THR A 519 -8.79 -0.58 -6.99
N TYR A 520 -9.80 -0.25 -6.17
CA TYR A 520 -10.39 1.09 -6.20
C TYR A 520 -9.44 2.12 -5.59
N GLU A 521 -8.64 1.72 -4.60
CA GLU A 521 -7.67 2.56 -3.88
C GLU A 521 -6.51 3.00 -4.78
N ALA A 522 -6.22 2.23 -5.83
CA ALA A 522 -5.22 2.60 -6.82
C ALA A 522 -5.66 3.77 -7.72
N ILE A 523 -6.95 4.11 -7.76
CA ILE A 523 -7.51 5.16 -8.61
C ILE A 523 -7.66 6.46 -7.82
N GLN A 524 -6.96 7.51 -8.23
CA GLN A 524 -7.05 8.82 -7.59
C GLN A 524 -8.29 9.57 -8.10
N THR A 525 -9.41 9.41 -7.39
CA THR A 525 -10.70 10.00 -7.74
C THR A 525 -10.72 11.53 -7.66
N ALA A 526 -9.83 12.14 -6.86
CA ALA A 526 -9.72 13.59 -6.69
C ALA A 526 -9.45 14.37 -7.99
N TYR A 527 -8.88 13.73 -9.02
CA TYR A 527 -8.65 14.34 -10.34
C TYR A 527 -9.91 14.48 -11.19
N TYR A 528 -11.04 13.95 -10.74
CA TYR A 528 -12.24 13.82 -11.55
C TYR A 528 -13.39 14.61 -10.95
N PRO A 529 -13.92 15.62 -11.65
CA PRO A 529 -15.03 16.40 -11.14
C PRO A 529 -16.29 15.55 -11.07
N ALA A 530 -17.05 15.72 -9.98
CA ALA A 530 -18.39 15.16 -9.86
C ALA A 530 -19.34 15.83 -10.86
N LYS A 531 -20.30 15.07 -11.38
CA LYS A 531 -21.36 15.57 -12.26
C LYS A 531 -22.27 16.49 -11.44
N ILE A 532 -22.20 17.79 -11.71
CA ILE A 532 -23.02 18.81 -11.04
C ILE A 532 -24.47 18.77 -11.54
N ASP A 533 -24.68 18.36 -12.79
CA ASP A 533 -25.98 18.43 -13.44
C ASP A 533 -26.82 17.16 -13.24
N ARG A 534 -27.86 17.28 -12.41
CA ARG A 534 -28.91 16.25 -12.22
C ARG A 534 -29.98 16.25 -13.32
N GLN A 535 -29.98 17.23 -14.23
CA GLN A 535 -31.00 17.48 -15.25
C GLN A 535 -30.53 17.27 -16.70
N ALA A 536 -29.29 16.86 -16.96
CA ALA A 536 -28.86 16.47 -18.31
C ALA A 536 -29.71 15.30 -18.85
N THR A 537 -30.73 15.62 -19.66
CA THR A 537 -31.80 14.70 -20.09
C THR A 537 -31.40 13.77 -21.23
N ALA A 538 -30.31 14.03 -21.94
CA ALA A 538 -29.87 13.22 -23.07
C ALA A 538 -28.52 12.54 -22.83
N PHE A 539 -28.47 11.22 -23.02
CA PHE A 539 -27.24 10.44 -23.02
C PHE A 539 -26.34 10.85 -24.21
N SER A 540 -25.03 10.96 -23.97
CA SER A 540 -24.01 11.17 -25.01
C SER A 540 -22.76 10.34 -24.71
N ALA A 541 -22.33 9.51 -25.66
CA ALA A 541 -21.18 8.64 -25.51
C ALA A 541 -19.88 9.43 -25.30
N SER A 542 -19.69 10.54 -26.01
CA SER A 542 -18.55 11.45 -25.84
C SER A 542 -18.52 12.09 -24.46
N THR A 543 -19.68 12.43 -23.89
CA THR A 543 -19.78 13.00 -22.54
C THR A 543 -19.43 11.95 -21.48
N GLU A 544 -19.93 10.73 -21.61
CA GLU A 544 -19.57 9.62 -20.72
C GLU A 544 -18.08 9.25 -20.83
N ALA A 545 -17.49 9.32 -22.02
CA ALA A 545 -16.07 9.08 -22.24
C ALA A 545 -15.16 10.07 -21.49
N LYS A 546 -15.60 11.33 -21.35
CA LYS A 546 -14.91 12.35 -20.54
C LYS A 546 -15.05 12.08 -19.03
N ARG A 547 -16.13 11.42 -18.60
CA ARG A 547 -16.32 10.99 -17.20
C ARG A 547 -15.54 9.73 -16.84
N CYS A 548 -15.15 8.91 -17.81
CA CYS A 548 -14.45 7.66 -17.55
C CYS A 548 -13.09 7.88 -16.84
N LEU A 549 -12.88 7.14 -15.73
CA LEU A 549 -11.66 7.21 -14.92
C LEU A 549 -10.45 6.50 -15.55
N SER A 550 -10.64 5.77 -16.64
CA SER A 550 -9.59 4.97 -17.31
C SER A 550 -8.81 4.08 -16.33
N CYS A 551 -9.52 3.36 -15.46
CA CYS A 551 -8.90 2.52 -14.43
C CYS A 551 -7.94 1.50 -15.06
N GLY A 552 -6.66 1.53 -14.68
CA GLY A 552 -5.65 0.64 -15.23
C GLY A 552 -5.17 0.97 -16.66
N LEU A 553 -5.65 2.06 -17.27
CA LEU A 553 -5.31 2.48 -18.63
C LEU A 553 -4.81 3.94 -18.66
N CYS A 554 -3.65 4.17 -19.24
CA CYS A 554 -3.01 5.48 -19.31
C CYS A 554 -3.80 6.45 -20.18
N ARG A 555 -4.00 7.66 -19.65
CA ARG A 555 -4.65 8.78 -20.37
C ARG A 555 -3.68 9.70 -21.11
N ASP A 556 -2.39 9.39 -21.07
CA ASP A 556 -1.32 10.22 -21.64
C ASP A 556 -1.32 11.69 -21.13
N CYS A 557 -1.68 11.91 -19.86
CA CYS A 557 -1.84 13.26 -19.31
C CYS A 557 -0.52 13.96 -18.94
N GLY A 558 0.64 13.30 -19.05
CA GLY A 558 1.96 13.88 -18.73
C GLY A 558 2.25 14.14 -17.24
N LEU A 559 1.27 14.03 -16.34
CA LEU A 559 1.43 14.36 -14.91
C LEU A 559 2.63 13.67 -14.24
N CYS A 560 2.84 12.39 -14.53
CA CYS A 560 3.96 11.64 -13.94
C CYS A 560 5.35 12.15 -14.39
N ALA A 561 5.47 12.66 -15.62
CA ALA A 561 6.70 13.26 -16.12
C ALA A 561 6.88 14.67 -15.52
N ALA A 562 5.82 15.48 -15.54
CA ALA A 562 5.83 16.85 -15.04
C ALA A 562 6.10 16.94 -13.52
N SER A 563 5.53 16.03 -12.72
CA SER A 563 5.72 16.02 -11.26
C SER A 563 6.99 15.29 -10.81
N CYS A 564 7.81 14.75 -11.73
CA CYS A 564 9.02 14.04 -11.36
C CYS A 564 10.12 15.03 -10.93
N PRO A 565 10.54 15.05 -9.64
CA PRO A 565 11.51 16.03 -9.17
C PRO A 565 12.90 15.88 -9.81
N GLN A 566 13.21 14.69 -10.33
CA GLN A 566 14.50 14.37 -10.96
C GLN A 566 14.42 14.35 -12.49
N GLN A 567 13.27 14.69 -13.08
CA GLN A 567 13.02 14.60 -14.52
C GLN A 567 13.44 13.22 -15.09
N ALA A 568 13.16 12.17 -14.31
CA ALA A 568 13.55 10.80 -14.63
C ALA A 568 12.50 10.07 -15.48
N ILE A 569 11.32 10.65 -15.69
CA ILE A 569 10.22 10.03 -16.44
C ILE A 569 10.03 10.78 -17.75
N TYR A 570 10.00 10.06 -18.86
CA TYR A 570 9.78 10.62 -20.19
C TYR A 570 8.86 9.73 -21.02
N ARG A 571 8.15 10.36 -21.94
CA ARG A 571 7.24 9.69 -22.88
C ARG A 571 8.04 9.23 -24.10
N GLN A 572 7.78 8.02 -24.58
CA GLN A 572 8.40 7.42 -25.76
C GLN A 572 7.31 6.90 -26.70
N GLU A 573 7.40 7.29 -27.98
CA GLU A 573 6.55 6.72 -29.04
C GLU A 573 6.94 5.26 -29.32
N THR A 574 5.94 4.44 -29.61
CA THR A 574 6.07 3.01 -29.88
C THR A 574 5.21 2.65 -31.10
N ALA A 575 5.44 1.50 -31.71
CA ALA A 575 4.66 1.06 -32.87
C ALA A 575 3.13 0.95 -32.61
N GLY A 576 2.71 0.83 -31.34
CA GLY A 576 1.30 0.71 -30.92
C GLY A 576 0.75 1.90 -30.14
N GLY A 577 1.38 3.08 -30.20
CA GLY A 577 1.02 4.26 -29.42
C GLY A 577 2.21 4.76 -28.61
N PHE A 578 2.10 4.84 -27.29
CA PHE A 578 3.14 5.43 -26.44
C PHE A 578 3.42 4.60 -25.18
N SER A 579 4.58 4.84 -24.58
CA SER A 579 4.95 4.34 -23.25
C SER A 579 5.63 5.43 -22.42
N TYR A 580 5.57 5.31 -21.09
CA TYR A 580 6.39 6.13 -20.21
C TYR A 580 7.54 5.30 -19.67
N GLN A 581 8.76 5.82 -19.84
CA GLN A 581 10.00 5.19 -19.42
C GLN A 581 10.59 5.89 -18.20
N VAL A 582 11.43 5.17 -17.46
CA VAL A 582 12.12 5.66 -16.26
C VAL A 582 13.63 5.60 -16.48
N ASP A 583 14.31 6.74 -16.42
CA ASP A 583 15.77 6.81 -16.37
C ASP A 583 16.26 6.35 -14.98
N ASN A 584 16.86 5.16 -14.95
CA ASN A 584 17.36 4.56 -13.73
C ASN A 584 18.52 5.32 -13.08
N LYS A 585 19.26 6.13 -13.84
CA LYS A 585 20.37 6.93 -13.31
C LYS A 585 19.88 8.15 -12.53
N ARG A 586 18.70 8.66 -12.89
CA ARG A 586 18.07 9.85 -12.26
C ARG A 586 17.00 9.48 -11.23
N CYS A 587 16.31 8.36 -11.41
CA CYS A 587 15.20 7.99 -10.55
C CYS A 587 15.65 7.62 -9.14
N ILE A 588 15.14 8.35 -8.15
CA ILE A 588 15.40 8.16 -6.72
C ILE A 588 14.36 7.30 -5.99
N GLY A 589 13.37 6.74 -6.70
CA GLY A 589 12.39 5.84 -6.09
C GLY A 589 11.34 6.50 -5.18
N CYS A 590 11.16 7.82 -5.24
CA CYS A 590 10.28 8.59 -4.34
C CYS A 590 8.77 8.30 -4.45
N GLY A 591 8.30 7.66 -5.53
CA GLY A 591 6.88 7.28 -5.69
C GLY A 591 5.90 8.38 -6.13
N PHE A 592 6.34 9.62 -6.37
CA PHE A 592 5.44 10.69 -6.84
C PHE A 592 4.66 10.34 -8.11
N CYS A 593 5.27 9.61 -9.05
CA CYS A 593 4.59 9.17 -10.26
C CYS A 593 3.42 8.21 -9.98
N ALA A 594 3.52 7.38 -8.94
CA ALA A 594 2.44 6.52 -8.49
C ALA A 594 1.35 7.31 -7.76
N GLY A 595 1.75 8.21 -6.84
CA GLY A 595 0.80 9.04 -6.08
C GLY A 595 0.00 10.02 -6.95
N ILE A 596 0.61 10.60 -7.98
CA ILE A 596 -0.04 11.58 -8.87
C ILE A 596 -0.86 10.92 -9.98
N CYS A 597 -0.77 9.60 -10.15
CA CYS A 597 -1.37 8.93 -11.28
C CYS A 597 -2.89 8.80 -11.12
N PRO A 598 -3.72 9.41 -11.98
CA PRO A 598 -5.17 9.34 -11.85
C PRO A 598 -5.75 7.98 -12.24
N CYS A 599 -4.95 7.09 -12.83
CA CYS A 599 -5.39 5.82 -13.42
C CYS A 599 -4.81 4.58 -12.73
N GLY A 600 -3.91 4.76 -11.75
CA GLY A 600 -3.28 3.66 -11.01
C GLY A 600 -2.34 2.76 -11.83
N ILE A 601 -1.73 3.27 -12.89
CA ILE A 601 -0.87 2.49 -13.80
C ILE A 601 0.60 2.42 -13.37
N TRP A 602 0.99 3.11 -12.31
CA TRP A 602 2.36 3.10 -11.81
C TRP A 602 2.44 2.23 -10.56
N GLU A 603 3.29 1.21 -10.61
CA GLU A 603 3.54 0.27 -9.52
C GLU A 603 4.91 0.57 -8.89
N MET A 604 4.97 0.72 -7.57
CA MET A 604 6.24 0.83 -6.84
C MET A 604 6.69 -0.56 -6.40
N ARG A 605 7.88 -0.98 -6.85
CA ARG A 605 8.45 -2.28 -6.53
C ARG A 605 9.74 -2.10 -5.73
N GLU A 606 9.96 -2.91 -4.70
CA GLU A 606 11.26 -2.96 -4.04
C GLU A 606 12.35 -3.49 -4.98
N VAL A 607 13.49 -2.80 -4.98
CA VAL A 607 14.68 -3.26 -5.69
C VAL A 607 15.31 -4.37 -4.84
N LYS A 608 15.44 -5.57 -5.42
CA LYS A 608 16.04 -6.74 -4.76
C LYS A 608 17.52 -6.80 -5.01
#